data_AF-A0A7W8GGD5-F1
#
_entry.id   AF-A0A7W8GGD5-F1
#
_cell.length_a   1.000
_cell.length_b   1.000
_cell.length_c   1.000
_cell.angle_alpha   90.00
_cell.angle_beta   90.00
_cell.angle_gamma   90.00
#
_symmetry.space_group_name_H-M   'P 1'
#
loop_
_entity.id
_entity.type
_entity.pdbx_description
1 polymer ?
#
loop_
_entity_poly.entity_id
_entity_poly.type
_entity_poly.pdbx_seq_one_letter_code
_entity_poly.pdbx_strand_id
1 'polypeptide(L)'
;MAPWIKVMLDGGGLELGSLMSVQAVEGMVAALLLAGFAQQVSAVRLLGWGGLPFTAWGTAQMLLLQTESEPELRGRIFGAYFALFGGAQFVGMALSGILGDWAGVLVINVDAVTYLLAGMLALGYALRHPGGGLGKRYREQSLGGGSARPVPDKPARRQSQPTTCRFPTSPTVSLL
;
A
#
# COMPACT_ATOMS: atom_id res chain seq x y z
N MET A 1 -4.88 -6.18 16.16
CA MET A 1 -5.14 -6.57 14.75
C MET A 1 -6.44 -5.90 14.32
N ALA A 2 -6.43 -5.14 13.22
CA ALA A 2 -7.59 -4.35 12.82
C ALA A 2 -8.74 -5.27 12.33
N PRO A 3 -9.99 -5.11 12.80
CA PRO A 3 -11.10 -6.03 12.53
C PRO A 3 -11.42 -6.25 11.04
N TRP A 4 -11.13 -5.26 10.20
CA TRP A 4 -11.46 -5.29 8.77
C TRP A 4 -10.60 -6.28 7.94
N ILE A 5 -9.39 -6.62 8.41
CA ILE A 5 -8.49 -7.57 7.74
C ILE A 5 -9.09 -8.98 7.68
N LYS A 6 -9.88 -9.36 8.70
CA LYS A 6 -10.57 -10.65 8.74
C LYS A 6 -11.78 -10.74 7.80
N VAL A 7 -12.35 -9.60 7.40
CA VAL A 7 -13.64 -9.55 6.71
C VAL A 7 -13.48 -9.44 5.20
N MET A 8 -12.41 -8.81 4.72
CA MET A 8 -12.26 -8.50 3.28
C MET A 8 -11.42 -9.55 2.52
N LEU A 9 -10.39 -10.14 3.14
CA LEU A 9 -9.50 -11.07 2.44
C LEU A 9 -9.98 -12.54 2.41
N ASP A 10 -10.90 -12.95 3.30
CA ASP A 10 -11.19 -14.36 3.62
C ASP A 10 -9.90 -15.22 3.73
N GLY A 11 -8.82 -14.54 4.12
CA GLY A 11 -7.42 -14.87 3.92
C GLY A 11 -6.64 -14.11 4.98
N GLY A 12 -5.81 -14.83 5.74
CA GLY A 12 -5.17 -14.31 6.94
C GLY A 12 -4.08 -13.29 6.64
N GLY A 13 -3.27 -12.95 7.65
CA GLY A 13 -2.04 -12.14 7.47
C GLY A 13 -1.02 -12.75 6.48
N LEU A 14 -1.35 -13.90 5.90
CA LEU A 14 -0.56 -14.68 4.97
C LEU A 14 -0.66 -14.17 3.52
N GLU A 15 -1.84 -13.78 3.03
CA GLU A 15 -1.96 -13.11 1.73
C GLU A 15 -1.27 -11.74 1.75
N LEU A 16 -1.47 -10.97 2.82
CA LEU A 16 -0.77 -9.68 3.02
C LEU A 16 0.74 -9.89 3.10
N GLY A 17 1.18 -10.95 3.79
CA GLY A 17 2.57 -11.39 3.82
C GLY A 17 3.11 -11.68 2.42
N SER A 18 2.36 -12.41 1.59
CA SER A 18 2.74 -12.79 0.22
C SER A 18 2.85 -11.61 -0.77
N LEU A 19 2.19 -10.49 -0.47
CA LEU A 19 2.35 -9.26 -1.25
C LEU A 19 3.60 -8.47 -0.84
N MET A 20 3.87 -8.37 0.47
CA MET A 20 5.10 -7.76 1.01
C MET A 20 6.36 -8.57 0.63
N SER A 21 6.17 -9.87 0.46
CA SER A 21 7.13 -10.87 0.01
C SER A 21 7.68 -10.62 -1.40
N VAL A 22 6.77 -10.42 -2.36
CA VAL A 22 7.11 -10.16 -3.77
C VAL A 22 7.91 -8.87 -3.89
N GLN A 23 7.51 -7.84 -3.14
CA GLN A 23 8.19 -6.55 -3.07
C GLN A 23 9.64 -6.67 -2.56
N ALA A 24 9.87 -7.50 -1.55
CA ALA A 24 11.20 -7.71 -0.99
C ALA A 24 12.14 -8.42 -1.98
N VAL A 25 11.62 -9.42 -2.70
CA VAL A 25 12.37 -10.12 -3.76
C VAL A 25 12.70 -9.17 -4.92
N GLU A 26 11.76 -8.32 -5.31
CA GLU A 26 11.96 -7.33 -6.37
C GLU A 26 13.00 -6.26 -5.98
N GLY A 27 12.95 -5.78 -4.74
CA GLY A 27 13.94 -4.84 -4.18
C GLY A 27 15.36 -5.43 -4.12
N MET A 28 15.50 -6.70 -3.77
CA MET A 28 16.78 -7.41 -3.78
C MET A 28 17.36 -7.57 -5.18
N VAL A 29 16.56 -8.02 -6.15
CA VAL A 29 17.03 -8.22 -7.52
C VAL A 29 17.44 -6.87 -8.11
N ALA A 30 16.65 -5.82 -7.87
CA ALA A 30 16.99 -4.46 -8.30
C ALA A 30 18.28 -3.95 -7.63
N ALA A 31 18.45 -4.13 -6.32
CA ALA A 31 19.64 -3.68 -5.59
C ALA A 31 20.91 -4.42 -6.03
N LEU A 32 20.85 -5.72 -6.28
CA LEU A 32 21.98 -6.51 -6.79
C LEU A 32 22.38 -6.09 -8.20
N LEU A 33 21.39 -5.85 -9.07
CA LEU A 33 21.63 -5.32 -10.41
C LEU A 33 22.20 -3.90 -10.37
N LEU A 34 21.71 -3.04 -9.47
CA LEU A 34 22.23 -1.69 -9.27
C LEU A 34 23.64 -1.69 -8.70
N ALA A 35 23.97 -2.52 -7.72
CA ALA A 35 25.30 -2.55 -7.10
C ALA A 35 26.42 -2.88 -8.10
N GLY A 36 26.13 -3.73 -9.09
CA GLY A 36 27.05 -4.03 -10.19
C GLY A 36 27.16 -2.90 -11.24
N PHE A 37 26.09 -2.11 -11.44
CA PHE A 37 26.02 -1.07 -12.47
C PHE A 37 26.24 0.36 -11.95
N ALA A 38 26.20 0.60 -10.64
CA ALA A 38 26.13 1.94 -10.05
C ALA A 38 27.35 2.81 -10.33
N GLN A 39 28.51 2.20 -10.62
CA GLN A 39 29.71 2.96 -11.01
C GLN A 39 29.76 3.36 -12.49
N GLN A 40 28.87 2.82 -13.33
CA GLN A 40 28.88 3.04 -14.78
C GLN A 40 27.68 3.86 -15.28
N VAL A 41 26.70 4.16 -14.41
CA VAL A 41 25.40 4.72 -14.80
C VAL A 41 25.15 6.01 -14.05
N SER A 42 24.73 7.06 -14.76
CA SER A 42 24.43 8.36 -14.14
C SER A 42 23.32 8.23 -13.09
N ALA A 43 23.46 8.95 -11.97
CA ALA A 43 22.52 8.91 -10.84
C ALA A 43 21.05 9.11 -11.26
N VAL A 44 20.80 9.91 -12.30
CA VAL A 44 19.46 10.15 -12.87
C VAL A 44 18.83 8.88 -13.46
N ARG A 45 19.62 8.03 -14.12
CA ARG A 45 19.14 6.76 -14.68
C ARG A 45 18.90 5.72 -13.58
N LEU A 46 19.74 5.70 -12.55
CA LEU A 46 19.53 4.85 -11.38
C LEU A 46 18.26 5.24 -10.62
N LEU A 47 17.99 6.55 -10.49
CA LEU A 47 16.75 7.06 -9.89
C LEU A 47 15.51 6.67 -10.73
N GLY A 48 15.61 6.77 -12.06
CA GLY A 48 14.54 6.39 -12.98
C GLY A 48 14.18 4.91 -12.90
N TRP A 49 15.19 4.03 -12.91
CA TRP A 49 14.97 2.59 -12.81
C TRP A 49 14.60 2.13 -11.40
N GLY A 50 15.20 2.71 -10.36
CA GLY A 50 14.86 2.40 -8.96
C GLY A 50 13.47 2.88 -8.55
N GLY A 51 12.97 3.96 -9.17
CA GLY A 51 11.63 4.49 -8.89
C GLY A 51 10.48 3.65 -9.45
N LEU A 52 10.72 2.88 -10.52
CA LEU A 52 9.67 2.08 -11.18
C LEU A 52 9.11 0.97 -10.27
N PRO A 53 9.93 0.10 -9.64
CA PRO A 53 9.42 -0.89 -8.70
C PRO A 53 8.71 -0.26 -7.50
N PHE A 54 9.26 0.84 -6.97
CA PHE A 54 8.69 1.53 -5.81
C PHE A 54 7.31 2.14 -6.11
N THR A 55 7.15 2.74 -7.29
CA THR A 55 5.86 3.29 -7.74
C THR A 55 4.85 2.18 -8.07
N ALA A 56 5.28 1.08 -8.69
CA ALA A 56 4.44 -0.09 -8.90
C ALA A 56 3.93 -0.66 -7.57
N TRP A 57 4.82 -0.80 -6.59
CA TRP A 57 4.45 -1.23 -5.24
C TRP A 57 3.46 -0.27 -4.56
N GLY A 58 3.79 1.03 -4.51
CA GLY A 58 2.93 2.02 -3.88
C GLY A 58 1.54 2.04 -4.50
N THR A 59 1.46 1.84 -5.82
CA THR A 59 0.19 1.75 -6.55
C THR A 59 -0.57 0.47 -6.21
N ALA A 60 0.09 -0.70 -6.20
CA ALA A 60 -0.53 -1.98 -5.87
C ALA A 60 -1.08 -2.00 -4.43
N GLN A 61 -0.29 -1.47 -3.48
CA GLN A 61 -0.71 -1.33 -2.09
C GLN A 61 -1.93 -0.41 -1.96
N MET A 62 -1.91 0.73 -2.66
CA MET A 62 -3.02 1.67 -2.63
C MET A 62 -4.28 1.05 -3.23
N LEU A 63 -4.13 0.33 -4.34
CA LEU A 63 -5.24 -0.37 -5.00
C LEU A 63 -5.87 -1.38 -4.05
N LEU A 64 -5.08 -2.22 -3.38
CA LEU A 64 -5.58 -3.17 -2.38
C LEU A 64 -6.29 -2.44 -1.24
N LEU A 65 -5.74 -1.34 -0.74
CA LEU A 65 -6.39 -0.56 0.30
C LEU A 65 -7.73 -0.01 -0.19
N GLN A 66 -7.86 0.38 -1.46
CA GLN A 66 -9.13 0.84 -2.04
C GLN A 66 -10.14 -0.29 -2.27
N THR A 67 -9.70 -1.44 -2.79
CA THR A 67 -10.58 -2.58 -3.13
C THR A 67 -11.12 -3.26 -1.88
N GLU A 68 -10.28 -3.35 -0.85
CA GLU A 68 -10.64 -3.97 0.41
C GLU A 68 -11.29 -2.98 1.39
N SER A 69 -11.34 -1.67 1.10
CA SER A 69 -11.97 -0.71 2.03
C SER A 69 -13.40 -0.42 1.64
N GLU A 70 -14.30 -0.55 2.62
CA GLU A 70 -15.68 -0.12 2.49
C GLU A 70 -15.73 1.39 2.15
N PRO A 71 -16.55 1.81 1.16
CA PRO A 71 -16.53 3.20 0.67
C PRO A 71 -16.74 4.25 1.77
N GLU A 72 -17.57 3.94 2.77
CA GLU A 72 -17.92 4.83 3.88
C GLU A 72 -16.75 5.02 4.88
N LEU A 73 -15.88 4.02 5.02
CA LEU A 73 -14.76 4.02 5.97
C LEU A 73 -13.41 4.29 5.32
N ARG A 74 -13.34 4.31 3.98
CA ARG A 74 -12.09 4.42 3.22
C ARG A 74 -11.22 5.59 3.66
N GLY A 75 -11.78 6.78 3.85
CA GLY A 75 -11.01 7.94 4.32
C GLY A 75 -10.34 7.72 5.69
N ARG A 76 -11.03 7.05 6.61
CA ARG A 76 -10.51 6.74 7.96
C ARG A 76 -9.45 5.63 7.90
N ILE A 77 -9.68 4.60 7.09
CA ILE A 77 -8.73 3.50 6.88
C ILE A 77 -7.43 4.04 6.27
N PHE A 78 -7.54 4.87 5.24
CA PHE A 78 -6.39 5.52 4.61
C PHE A 78 -5.65 6.42 5.59
N GLY A 79 -6.37 7.27 6.33
CA GLY A 79 -5.77 8.14 7.34
C GLY A 79 -5.01 7.35 8.42
N ALA A 80 -5.62 6.31 8.97
CA ALA A 80 -4.98 5.45 9.97
C ALA A 80 -3.77 4.70 9.40
N TYR A 81 -3.89 4.18 8.17
CA TYR A 81 -2.80 3.49 7.47
C TYR A 81 -1.59 4.41 7.30
N PHE A 82 -1.78 5.61 6.73
CA PHE A 82 -0.67 6.57 6.53
C PHE A 82 -0.11 7.14 7.83
N ALA A 83 -0.94 7.35 8.85
CA ALA A 83 -0.46 7.78 10.16
C ALA A 83 0.45 6.72 10.80
N LEU A 84 0.06 5.44 10.75
CA LEU A 84 0.88 4.33 11.24
C LEU A 84 2.15 4.15 10.42
N PHE A 85 2.04 4.19 9.08
CA PHE A 85 3.17 4.07 8.18
C PHE A 85 4.19 5.20 8.41
N GLY A 86 3.74 6.46 8.41
CA GLY A 86 4.60 7.61 8.66
C GLY A 86 5.21 7.61 10.07
N GLY A 87 4.43 7.21 11.08
CA GLY A 87 4.93 7.04 12.45
C GLY A 87 6.04 5.98 12.54
N ALA A 88 5.83 4.82 11.91
CA ALA A 88 6.85 3.77 11.85
C ALA A 88 8.10 4.24 11.09
N GLN A 89 7.94 4.96 9.98
CA GLN A 89 9.05 5.49 9.20
C GLN A 89 9.85 6.54 9.99
N PHE A 90 9.17 7.42 10.73
CA PHE A 90 9.81 8.38 11.62
C PHE A 90 10.62 7.70 12.71
N VAL A 91 10.05 6.69 13.38
CA VAL A 91 10.76 5.88 14.38
C VAL A 91 11.97 5.18 13.76
N GLY A 92 11.81 4.60 12.57
CA GLY A 92 12.90 3.96 11.83
C GLY A 92 14.04 4.92 11.52
N MET A 93 13.73 6.14 11.04
CA MET A 93 14.74 7.18 10.79
C MET A 93 15.44 7.63 12.09
N ALA A 94 14.69 7.82 13.18
CA ALA A 94 15.27 8.20 14.47
C ALA A 94 16.22 7.13 15.00
N LEU A 95 15.80 5.86 14.96
CA LEU A 95 16.63 4.71 15.33
C LEU A 95 17.85 4.60 14.41
N SER A 96 17.66 4.76 13.10
CA SER A 96 18.75 4.71 12.13
C SER A 96 19.80 5.79 12.37
N GLY A 97 19.40 6.99 12.82
CA GLY A 97 20.35 8.04 13.19
C GLY A 97 21.22 7.60 14.37
N ILE A 98 20.58 7.12 15.44
CA ILE A 98 21.29 6.63 16.65
C ILE A 98 22.22 5.46 16.32
N LEU A 99 21.73 4.49 15.54
CA LEU A 99 22.52 3.35 15.10
C LEU A 99 23.64 3.76 14.13
N GLY A 100 23.43 4.81 13.33
CA GLY A 100 24.40 5.33 12.38
C GLY A 100 25.64 5.88 13.06
N ASP A 101 25.50 6.48 14.24
CA ASP A 101 26.64 6.96 15.03
C ASP A 101 27.54 5.81 15.53
N TRP A 102 26.98 4.61 15.70
CA TRP A 102 27.68 3.44 16.25
C TRP A 102 28.24 2.52 15.16
N ALA A 103 27.42 2.22 14.15
CA ALA A 103 27.75 1.26 13.09
C ALA A 103 28.09 1.91 11.75
N GLY A 104 28.01 3.25 11.66
CA GLY A 104 28.32 4.00 10.44
C GLY A 104 27.44 3.57 9.27
N VAL A 105 28.05 3.50 8.08
CA VAL A 105 27.39 3.07 6.84
C VAL A 105 26.82 1.65 6.92
N LEU A 106 27.31 0.78 7.83
CA LEU A 106 26.84 -0.61 7.92
C LEU A 106 25.37 -0.73 8.36
N VAL A 107 24.77 0.32 8.94
CA VAL A 107 23.32 0.38 9.22
C VAL A 107 22.48 0.13 7.96
N ILE A 108 22.95 0.55 6.78
CA ILE A 108 22.22 0.33 5.53
C ILE A 108 22.10 -1.16 5.19
N ASN A 109 23.04 -1.99 5.65
CA ASN A 109 23.00 -3.42 5.43
C ASN A 109 21.92 -4.09 6.30
N VAL A 110 21.52 -3.48 7.42
CA VAL A 110 20.41 -4.00 8.24
C VAL A 110 19.11 -3.94 7.47
N ASP A 111 18.86 -2.84 6.74
CA ASP A 111 17.67 -2.71 5.91
C ASP A 111 17.70 -3.72 4.76
N ALA A 112 18.84 -3.84 4.06
CA ALA A 112 19.03 -4.83 3.00
C ALA A 112 18.84 -6.27 3.50
N VAL A 113 19.38 -6.65 4.65
CA VAL A 113 19.21 -7.97 5.27
C VAL A 113 17.76 -8.19 5.68
N THR A 114 17.07 -7.16 6.18
CA THR A 114 15.66 -7.26 6.58
C THR A 114 14.77 -7.51 5.37
N TYR A 115 14.99 -6.77 4.27
CA TYR A 115 14.35 -7.07 2.98
C TYR A 115 14.71 -8.48 2.50
N LEU A 116 15.95 -8.92 2.67
CA LEU A 116 16.39 -10.23 2.22
C LEU A 116 15.74 -11.39 2.98
N LEU A 117 15.65 -11.28 4.30
CA LEU A 117 14.94 -12.23 5.14
C LEU A 117 13.44 -12.24 4.83
N ALA A 118 12.83 -11.07 4.64
CA ALA A 118 11.42 -10.96 4.23
C ALA A 118 11.19 -11.69 2.89
N GLY A 119 12.04 -11.44 1.89
CA GLY A 119 11.98 -12.06 0.55
C GLY A 119 12.32 -13.57 0.55
N MET A 120 13.12 -14.05 1.50
CA MET A 120 13.36 -15.48 1.67
C MET A 120 12.18 -16.20 2.33
N LEU A 121 11.58 -15.63 3.38
CA LEU A 121 10.42 -16.20 4.08
C LEU A 121 9.21 -16.31 3.15
N ALA A 122 8.95 -15.21 2.46
CA ALA A 122 8.13 -15.07 1.28
C ALA A 122 8.24 -16.23 0.27
N LEU A 123 9.45 -16.37 -0.29
CA LEU A 123 9.73 -17.36 -1.33
C LEU A 123 9.59 -18.78 -0.76
N GLY A 124 10.10 -19.03 0.45
CA GLY A 124 9.95 -20.31 1.13
C GLY A 124 8.49 -20.68 1.37
N TYR A 125 7.63 -19.71 1.68
CA TYR A 125 6.20 -19.95 1.81
C TYR A 125 5.55 -20.29 0.45
N ALA A 126 5.86 -19.51 -0.59
CA ALA A 126 5.34 -19.73 -1.95
C ALA A 126 5.75 -21.10 -2.52
N LEU A 127 7.02 -21.50 -2.33
CA LEU A 127 7.54 -22.80 -2.76
C LEU A 127 6.89 -23.98 -2.02
N ARG A 128 6.48 -23.78 -0.75
CA ARG A 128 5.74 -24.79 0.02
C ARG A 128 4.27 -24.89 -0.38
N HIS A 129 3.73 -23.89 -1.07
CA HIS A 129 2.33 -23.81 -1.50
C HIS A 129 2.21 -23.49 -3.00
N PRO A 130 2.75 -24.33 -3.90
CA PRO A 130 2.85 -24.05 -5.34
C PRO A 130 1.51 -23.98 -6.10
N GLY A 131 0.37 -23.96 -5.38
CA GLY A 131 -0.97 -23.87 -5.94
C GLY A 131 -1.89 -22.88 -5.20
N GLY A 132 -1.35 -21.91 -4.46
CA GLY A 132 -2.13 -20.89 -3.75
C GLY A 132 -3.20 -20.27 -4.67
N GLY A 133 -4.47 -20.55 -4.38
CA GLY A 133 -5.61 -20.40 -5.28
C GLY A 133 -6.01 -18.98 -5.69
N LEU A 134 -5.12 -17.99 -5.61
CA LEU A 134 -5.33 -16.62 -6.07
C LEU A 134 -5.75 -16.58 -7.55
N GLY A 135 -5.09 -17.36 -8.41
CA GLY A 135 -5.46 -17.47 -9.83
C GLY A 135 -6.82 -18.14 -10.05
N LYS A 136 -7.21 -19.09 -9.19
CA LYS A 136 -8.53 -19.75 -9.26
C LYS A 136 -9.64 -18.83 -8.77
N ARG A 137 -9.46 -18.12 -7.65
CA ARG A 137 -10.47 -17.19 -7.10
C ARG A 137 -10.70 -16.00 -8.02
N TYR A 138 -9.65 -15.40 -8.57
CA TYR A 138 -9.82 -14.29 -9.52
C TYR A 138 -10.54 -14.75 -10.80
N ARG A 139 -10.21 -15.96 -11.29
CA ARG A 139 -10.88 -16.57 -12.44
C ARG A 139 -12.34 -16.95 -12.13
N GLU A 140 -12.65 -17.50 -10.96
CA GLU A 140 -14.02 -17.82 -10.53
C GLU A 140 -14.85 -16.56 -10.27
N GLN A 141 -14.26 -15.50 -9.73
CA GLN A 141 -14.93 -14.22 -9.51
C GLN A 141 -15.19 -13.51 -10.85
N SER A 142 -14.25 -13.61 -11.80
CA SER A 142 -14.40 -13.05 -13.15
C SER A 142 -15.31 -13.87 -14.06
N LEU A 143 -15.46 -15.19 -13.85
CA LEU A 143 -16.30 -16.08 -14.65
C LEU A 143 -17.67 -16.40 -14.02
N GLY A 144 -17.79 -16.35 -12.69
CA GLY A 144 -19.00 -16.72 -11.94
C GLY A 144 -19.88 -15.57 -11.48
N GLY A 145 -19.40 -14.31 -11.53
CA GLY A 145 -20.07 -13.16 -10.93
C GLY A 145 -20.95 -12.32 -11.87
N GLY A 146 -21.24 -12.81 -13.07
CA GLY A 146 -22.10 -12.14 -14.05
C GLY A 146 -23.60 -12.42 -13.90
N SER A 147 -24.06 -13.00 -12.79
CA SER A 147 -25.47 -12.86 -12.44
C SER A 147 -25.64 -11.43 -11.96
N ALA A 148 -26.06 -10.56 -12.88
CA ALA A 148 -26.46 -9.19 -12.58
C ALA A 148 -27.39 -9.22 -11.37
N ARG A 149 -26.86 -8.96 -10.18
CA ARG A 149 -27.71 -8.55 -9.07
C ARG A 149 -28.46 -7.35 -9.62
N PRO A 150 -29.80 -7.40 -9.71
CA PRO A 150 -30.56 -6.25 -10.18
C PRO A 150 -30.09 -5.09 -9.33
N VAL A 151 -29.56 -4.05 -10.00
CA VAL A 151 -29.28 -2.78 -9.34
C VAL A 151 -30.57 -2.45 -8.61
N PRO A 152 -30.61 -2.46 -7.27
CA PRO A 152 -31.83 -2.17 -6.55
C PRO A 152 -32.34 -0.86 -7.11
N ASP A 153 -33.56 -0.88 -7.66
CA ASP A 153 -34.16 0.28 -8.30
C ASP A 153 -33.89 1.47 -7.41
N LYS A 154 -33.07 2.38 -7.94
CA LYS A 154 -32.56 3.52 -7.20
C LYS A 154 -33.78 4.15 -6.54
N PRO A 155 -33.95 4.09 -5.19
CA PRO A 155 -35.18 4.51 -4.56
C PRO A 155 -35.43 5.92 -5.06
N ALA A 156 -36.56 6.10 -5.75
CA ALA A 156 -36.86 7.26 -6.58
C ALA A 156 -36.33 8.47 -5.85
N ARG A 157 -35.24 9.05 -6.41
CA ARG A 157 -34.41 10.05 -5.73
C ARG A 157 -35.39 11.11 -5.26
N ARG A 158 -35.75 11.07 -3.97
CA ARG A 158 -36.60 12.07 -3.36
C ARG A 158 -35.82 13.33 -3.63
N GLN A 159 -36.33 14.17 -4.53
CA GLN A 159 -35.75 15.46 -4.83
C GLN A 159 -35.68 16.18 -3.48
N SER A 160 -34.54 16.05 -2.80
CA SER A 160 -34.19 16.89 -1.68
C SER A 160 -34.18 18.26 -2.31
N GLN A 161 -35.26 19.01 -2.06
CA GLN A 161 -35.39 20.40 -2.42
C GLN A 161 -34.05 21.06 -2.11
N PRO A 162 -33.51 21.89 -3.02
CA PRO A 162 -32.27 22.60 -2.76
C PRO A 162 -32.46 23.37 -1.45
N THR A 163 -31.87 22.87 -0.37
CA THR A 163 -31.74 23.60 0.87
C THR A 163 -30.87 24.78 0.49
N THR A 164 -31.52 25.90 0.22
CA THR A 164 -30.87 27.18 -0.06
C THR A 164 -29.98 27.45 1.13
N CYS A 165 -28.69 27.16 0.98
CA CYS A 165 -27.67 27.65 1.87
C CYS A 165 -27.68 29.17 1.69
N ARG A 166 -28.53 29.85 2.47
CA ARG A 166 -28.41 31.28 2.72
C ARG A 166 -27.05 31.45 3.40
N PHE A 167 -26.05 31.83 2.61
CA PHE A 167 -24.83 32.39 3.16
C PHE A 167 -25.21 33.62 3.99
N PRO A 168 -24.88 33.67 5.28
CA PRO A 168 -25.01 34.90 6.04
C PRO A 168 -24.07 35.93 5.40
N THR A 169 -24.64 36.99 4.82
CA THR A 169 -23.90 38.15 4.35
C THR A 169 -23.18 38.77 5.55
N SER A 170 -21.84 38.76 5.52
CA SER A 170 -21.02 39.40 6.54
C SER A 170 -21.40 40.89 6.69
N PRO A 171 -21.47 41.42 7.92
CA PRO A 171 -21.69 42.85 8.13
C PRO A 171 -20.47 43.65 7.64
N THR A 172 -20.75 44.67 6.83
CA THR A 172 -19.80 45.67 6.37
C THR A 172 -19.17 46.36 7.58
N VAL A 173 -17.88 46.12 7.82
CA VAL A 173 -17.08 46.88 8.79
C VAL A 173 -16.68 48.19 8.12
N SER A 174 -17.38 49.27 8.47
CA SER A 174 -16.97 50.64 8.16
C SER A 174 -15.78 51.02 9.04
N LEU A 175 -14.61 51.17 8.43
CA LEU A 175 -13.45 51.83 9.04
C LEU A 175 -13.68 53.35 9.00
N LEU A 176 -13.73 53.96 10.18
CA LEU A 176 -13.51 55.39 10.43
C LEU A 176 -12.04 55.60 10.79
#